data_AF-L8H0F4-F1
#
_entry.id   AF-L8H0F4-F1
#
_cell.length_a   1.000
_cell.length_b   1.000
_cell.length_c   1.000
_cell.angle_alpha   90.00
_cell.angle_beta   90.00
_cell.angle_gamma   90.00
#
_symmetry.space_group_name_H-M   'P 1'
#
loop_
_entity.id
_entity.type
_entity.pdbx_description
1 polymer ?
#
loop_
_entity_poly.entity_id
_entity_poly.type
_entity_poly.pdbx_seq_one_letter_code
_entity_poly.pdbx_strand_id
1 'polypeptide(L)'
;MQRAASRPFVCRSFVVHHDRCGLKVGTDTIYFAAYAAQSHWFGSGQPRSALDIGSGTGLLSLILSHRLPSVRYTARVSSPPGGATIS
;
A
#
# COMPACT_ATOMS: atom_id res chain seq x y z
N MET A 1 -19.35 -7.56 -21.14
CA MET A 1 -19.29 -8.13 -19.78
C MET A 1 -19.04 -7.01 -18.77
N GLN A 2 -20.07 -6.56 -18.03
CA GLN A 2 -19.91 -5.58 -16.96
C GLN A 2 -19.28 -6.28 -15.74
N ARG A 3 -18.03 -5.92 -15.38
CA ARG A 3 -17.45 -6.32 -14.09
C ARG A 3 -18.28 -5.65 -12.99
N ALA A 4 -18.78 -6.43 -12.03
CA ALA A 4 -19.47 -5.89 -10.86
C ALA A 4 -18.57 -4.86 -10.16
N ALA A 5 -19.07 -3.65 -9.93
CA ALA A 5 -18.33 -2.60 -9.23
C ALA A 5 -18.01 -3.09 -7.81
N SER A 6 -16.72 -3.31 -7.50
CA SER A 6 -16.32 -3.71 -6.15
C SER A 6 -16.46 -2.52 -5.21
N ARG A 7 -17.13 -2.73 -4.07
CA ARG A 7 -17.28 -1.70 -3.03
C ARG A 7 -15.90 -1.15 -2.62
N PRO A 8 -15.73 0.18 -2.54
CA PRO A 8 -14.46 0.77 -2.10
C PRO A 8 -14.19 0.37 -0.66
N PHE A 9 -12.91 0.26 -0.33
CA PHE A 9 -12.47 0.05 1.05
C PHE A 9 -12.41 1.41 1.75
N VAL A 10 -13.04 1.52 2.93
CA VAL A 10 -13.16 2.77 3.67
C VAL A 10 -12.47 2.62 5.02
N CYS A 11 -11.50 3.50 5.28
CA CYS A 11 -10.89 3.71 6.58
C CYS A 11 -11.35 5.04 7.15
N ARG A 12 -11.11 5.26 8.45
CA ARG A 12 -11.34 6.56 9.10
C ARG A 12 -10.67 7.74 8.37
N SER A 13 -9.51 7.52 7.76
CA SER A 13 -8.69 8.61 7.19
C SER A 13 -8.62 8.62 5.66
N PHE A 14 -9.10 7.59 4.97
CA PHE A 14 -9.01 7.50 3.51
C PHE A 14 -9.98 6.48 2.92
N VAL A 15 -10.24 6.61 1.63
CA VAL A 15 -11.03 5.67 0.83
C VAL A 15 -10.17 5.13 -0.30
N VAL A 16 -10.11 3.81 -0.47
CA VAL A 16 -9.37 3.13 -1.54
C VAL A 16 -10.33 2.50 -2.52
N HIS A 17 -10.27 2.97 -3.77
CA HIS A 17 -10.95 2.36 -4.91
C HIS A 17 -10.03 1.29 -5.52
N HIS A 18 -10.50 0.04 -5.57
CA HIS A 18 -9.71 -1.15 -5.93
C HIS A 18 -10.40 -2.00 -6.99
N ASP A 19 -11.34 -1.41 -7.73
CA ASP A 19 -12.10 -2.01 -8.82
C ASP A 19 -11.24 -2.33 -10.05
N ARG A 20 -10.11 -1.62 -10.21
CA ARG A 20 -9.16 -1.79 -11.31
C ARG A 20 -7.80 -2.34 -10.90
N CYS A 21 -7.60 -2.65 -9.61
CA CYS A 21 -6.34 -3.22 -9.13
C CYS A 21 -6.32 -4.74 -9.31
N GLY A 22 -5.19 -5.28 -9.78
CA GLY A 22 -4.97 -6.73 -9.89
C GLY A 22 -4.92 -7.44 -8.52
N LEU A 23 -4.53 -6.70 -7.48
CA LEU A 23 -4.57 -7.13 -6.07
C LEU A 23 -5.56 -6.23 -5.31
N LYS A 24 -6.68 -6.81 -4.83
CA LYS A 24 -7.66 -6.10 -4.00
C LYS A 24 -7.08 -5.79 -2.62
N VAL A 25 -7.75 -4.91 -1.88
CA VAL A 25 -7.42 -4.67 -0.47
C VAL A 25 -7.54 -5.96 0.35
N GLY A 26 -6.44 -6.39 0.97
CA GLY A 26 -6.40 -7.51 1.91
C GLY A 26 -6.32 -7.03 3.36
N THR A 27 -7.04 -7.69 4.27
CA THR A 27 -6.96 -7.42 5.71
C THR A 27 -5.54 -7.63 6.24
N ASP A 28 -4.83 -8.63 5.71
CA ASP A 28 -3.44 -8.94 6.07
C ASP A 28 -2.51 -7.75 5.83
N THR A 29 -2.77 -6.95 4.79
CA THR A 29 -2.00 -5.72 4.50
C THR A 29 -2.15 -4.69 5.63
N ILE A 30 -3.33 -4.59 6.25
CA ILE A 30 -3.59 -3.68 7.36
C ILE A 30 -2.84 -4.14 8.62
N TYR A 31 -2.90 -5.44 8.92
CA TYR A 31 -2.16 -6.03 10.04
C TYR A 31 -0.65 -5.88 9.86
N PHE A 32 -0.15 -6.16 8.65
CA PHE A 32 1.26 -6.01 8.33
C PHE A 32 1.72 -4.55 8.45
N ALA A 33 0.94 -3.59 7.95
CA ALA A 33 1.24 -2.17 8.09
C ALA A 33 1.26 -1.72 9.56
N ALA A 34 0.31 -2.21 10.37
CA ALA A 34 0.26 -1.91 11.80
C ALA A 34 1.47 -2.48 12.55
N TYR A 35 1.93 -3.67 12.16
CA TYR A 35 3.10 -4.32 12.72
C TYR A 35 4.40 -3.63 12.30
N ALA A 36 4.58 -3.35 11.01
CA ALA A 36 5.74 -2.67 10.46
C ALA A 36 5.89 -1.22 10.95
N ALA A 37 4.80 -0.56 11.35
CA ALA A 37 4.86 0.80 11.93
C ALA A 37 5.42 0.84 13.37
N GLN A 38 5.71 -0.30 13.99
CA GLN A 38 6.21 -0.36 15.37
C GLN A 38 7.71 -0.06 15.42
N SER A 39 8.12 0.85 16.32
CA SER A 39 9.48 1.38 16.40
C SER A 39 10.57 0.34 16.63
N HIS A 40 10.25 -0.78 17.30
CA HIS A 40 11.23 -1.83 17.59
C HIS A 40 11.72 -2.57 16.34
N TRP A 41 10.99 -2.53 15.23
CA TRP A 41 11.40 -3.14 13.97
C TRP A 41 12.60 -2.44 13.32
N PHE A 42 12.82 -1.15 13.63
CA PHE A 42 13.84 -0.33 12.98
C PHE A 42 15.06 -0.06 13.88
N GLY A 43 15.16 -0.72 15.04
CA GLY A 43 16.27 -0.55 15.97
C GLY A 43 16.38 0.89 16.49
N SER A 44 17.57 1.49 16.40
CA SER A 44 17.89 2.80 16.97
C SER A 44 17.49 4.01 16.11
N GLY A 45 16.80 3.82 14.98
CA GLY A 45 16.42 4.93 14.12
C GLY A 45 15.24 4.64 13.21
N GLN A 46 14.56 5.70 12.75
CA GLN A 46 13.54 5.56 11.71
C GLN A 46 14.20 5.37 10.33
N PRO A 47 13.62 4.53 9.45
CA PRO A 47 14.13 4.37 8.09
C PRO A 47 14.01 5.69 7.32
N ARG A 48 14.91 5.94 6.37
CA ARG A 48 14.82 7.12 5.49
C ARG A 48 13.95 6.89 4.26
N SER A 49 13.85 5.64 3.83
CA SER A 49 13.04 5.24 2.68
C SER A 49 12.45 3.84 2.86
N ALA A 50 11.32 3.60 2.20
CA ALA A 50 10.63 2.32 2.15
C ALA A 50 10.21 2.02 0.71
N LEU A 51 10.37 0.77 0.27
CA LEU A 51 9.97 0.28 -1.05
C LEU A 51 8.84 -0.73 -0.91
N ASP A 52 7.67 -0.39 -1.43
CA ASP A 52 6.49 -1.26 -1.48
C ASP A 52 6.46 -2.00 -2.83
N ILE A 53 6.87 -3.27 -2.83
CA ILE A 53 6.90 -4.13 -4.02
C ILE A 53 5.61 -4.93 -4.09
N GLY A 54 4.96 -4.91 -5.26
CA GLY A 54 3.63 -5.53 -5.42
C GLY A 54 2.52 -4.66 -4.84
N SER A 55 2.75 -3.33 -4.83
CA SER A 55 1.94 -2.36 -4.10
C SER A 55 0.43 -2.40 -4.43
N GLY A 56 0.03 -2.92 -5.59
CA GLY A 56 -1.36 -3.21 -5.93
C GLY A 56 -2.25 -1.95 -5.90
N THR A 57 -2.86 -1.68 -4.74
CA THR A 57 -3.67 -0.48 -4.45
C THR A 57 -2.88 0.66 -3.81
N GLY A 58 -1.63 0.45 -3.40
CA GLY A 58 -0.86 1.43 -2.62
C GLY A 58 -1.21 1.46 -1.13
N LEU A 59 -2.09 0.58 -0.65
CA LEU A 59 -2.64 0.65 0.71
C LEU A 59 -1.57 0.55 1.80
N LEU A 60 -0.58 -0.35 1.64
CA LEU A 60 0.51 -0.51 2.61
C LEU A 60 1.31 0.79 2.74
N SER A 61 1.77 1.33 1.61
CA SER A 61 2.49 2.61 1.56
C SER A 61 1.67 3.76 2.16
N LEU A 62 0.35 3.80 1.94
CA LEU A 62 -0.53 4.85 2.45
C LEU A 62 -0.70 4.77 3.98
N ILE A 63 -0.84 3.57 4.54
CA ILE A 63 -0.94 3.39 5.99
C ILE A 63 0.38 3.77 6.66
N LEU A 64 1.51 3.32 6.10
CA LEU A 64 2.81 3.60 6.67
C LEU A 64 3.18 5.08 6.58
N SER A 65 2.84 5.78 5.50
CA SER A 65 3.13 7.22 5.37
C SER A 65 2.42 8.09 6.40
N HIS A 66 1.21 7.70 6.82
CA HIS A 66 0.52 8.36 7.93
C HIS A 66 1.15 8.10 9.29
N ARG A 67 1.85 6.97 9.46
CA ARG A 67 2.48 6.57 10.74
C ARG A 67 3.92 7.05 10.85
N LEU A 68 4.64 7.13 9.73
CA LEU A 68 6.05 7.49 9.66
C LEU A 68 6.24 8.60 8.60
N PRO A 69 5.85 9.85 8.91
CA PRO A 69 5.80 10.95 7.94
C PRO A 69 7.18 11.35 7.39
N SER A 70 8.26 11.01 8.10
CA SER A 70 9.65 11.32 7.72
C SER A 70 10.25 10.31 6.72
N VAL A 71 9.54 9.22 6.42
CA VAL A 71 10.01 8.15 5.53
C VAL A 71 9.59 8.46 4.09
N ARG A 72 10.52 8.31 3.15
CA ARG A 72 10.20 8.39 1.71
C ARG A 72 9.68 7.05 1.20
N TYR A 73 8.44 7.02 0.71
CA TYR A 73 7.85 5.81 0.15
C TYR A 73 7.97 5.75 -1.37
N THR A 74 8.37 4.59 -1.88
CA THR A 74 8.37 4.27 -3.31
C THR A 74 7.53 3.03 -3.52
N ALA A 75 6.55 3.08 -4.41
CA ALA A 75 5.71 1.93 -4.75
C ALA A 75 6.06 1.40 -6.15
N ARG A 76 6.20 0.08 -6.30
CA ARG A 76 6.35 -0.58 -7.61
C ARG A 76 5.33 -1.71 -7.74
N VAL A 77 4.52 -1.65 -8.79
CA VAL A 77 3.74 -2.79 -9.27
C VAL A 77 4.64 -3.63 -10.16
N SER A 78 4.69 -4.95 -9.94
CA SER A 78 5.21 -5.85 -10.96
C SER A 78 4.25 -5.74 -12.15
N SER A 79 4.74 -5.15 -13.23
CA SER A 79 3.98 -5.11 -14.48
C SER A 79 3.55 -6.54 -14.83
N PRO A 80 2.27 -6.79 -15.16
CA PRO A 80 1.96 -8.01 -15.89
C PRO A 80 2.76 -7.99 -17.22
N PRO A 81 3.03 -9.14 -17.86
CA PRO A 81 3.63 -9.15 -19.19
C PRO A 81 2.73 -8.34 -20.13
N GLY A 82 3.15 -7.11 -20.46
CA GLY A 82 2.30 -6.09 -21.09
C GLY A 82 2.35 -4.78 -20.30
N GLY A 83 3.35 -3.94 -20.62
CA GLY A 83 3.74 -2.77 -19.86
C GLY A 83 2.63 -1.76 -19.53
N ALA A 84 2.64 -1.32 -18.28
CA ALA A 84 2.08 -0.05 -17.86
C ALA A 84 2.92 0.44 -16.66
N THR A 85 3.96 1.23 -16.96
CA THR A 85 4.69 2.02 -15.96
C THR A 85 3.89 3.30 -15.74
N ILE A 86 3.35 3.48 -14.53
CA ILE A 86 2.84 4.77 -14.08
C ILE A 86 4.00 5.47 -13.35
N SER A 87 4.49 6.56 -13.97
CA SER A 87 5.49 7.48 -13.40
C SER A 87 4.90 8.37 -12.32
#